data_AF-A0A5B0A550-F1
#
_entry.id   AF-A0A5B0A550-F1
#
_cell.length_a   1.000
_cell.length_b   1.000
_cell.length_c   1.000
_cell.angle_alpha   90.00
_cell.angle_beta   90.00
_cell.angle_gamma   90.00
#
_symmetry.space_group_name_H-M   'P 1'
#
loop_
_entity.id
_entity.type
_entity.pdbx_description
1 polymer ?
#
loop_
_entity_poly.entity_id
_entity_poly.type
_entity_poly.pdbx_seq_one_letter_code
_entity_poly.pdbx_strand_id
1 'polypeptide(L)'
;MNDVVAAGLFGVAGAVLGAGLTVVGGVVQYRGQGKMAKAERQDTRGKTAGEKALNDLITTRDKLKEYLADPDGEPDAWRQAGEALVKVETAVLTIPDSEVLRVRMDEIFLLYNLHWWRGVARTQARYQWKLDAVKEGIHLLAAYLRDDPELPAPSSWLVDARRRRTERT
;
A
#
# COMPACT_ATOMS: atom_id res chain seq x y z
N MET A 1 1.37 -75.01 13.51
CA MET A 1 2.26 -74.02 12.86
C MET A 1 1.51 -73.51 11.65
N ASN A 2 0.93 -72.29 11.69
CA ASN A 2 0.59 -71.46 10.50
C ASN A 2 -0.16 -70.15 10.83
N ASP A 3 -0.52 -69.85 12.08
CA ASP A 3 -1.22 -68.58 12.38
C ASP A 3 -0.27 -67.42 12.77
N VAL A 4 0.92 -67.73 13.31
CA VAL A 4 1.90 -66.73 13.79
C VAL A 4 2.61 -66.01 12.63
N VAL A 5 2.77 -66.68 11.48
CA VAL A 5 3.45 -66.10 10.30
C VAL A 5 2.53 -65.15 9.53
N ALA A 6 1.21 -65.40 9.53
CA ALA A 6 0.23 -64.51 8.91
C ALA A 6 0.08 -63.19 9.70
N ALA A 7 0.04 -63.25 11.03
CA ALA A 7 -0.07 -62.06 11.89
C ALA A 7 1.15 -61.12 11.78
N GLY A 8 2.36 -61.68 11.58
CA GLY A 8 3.59 -60.90 11.41
C GLY A 8 3.65 -60.10 10.10
N LEU A 9 3.02 -60.58 9.03
CA LEU A 9 3.03 -59.92 7.72
C LEU A 9 2.09 -58.70 7.66
N PHE A 10 0.94 -58.77 8.34
CA PHE A 10 -0.01 -57.65 8.44
C PHE A 10 0.54 -56.50 9.31
N GLY A 11 1.34 -56.80 10.34
CA GLY A 11 2.00 -55.78 11.16
C GLY A 11 3.05 -54.95 10.42
N VAL A 12 3.81 -55.58 9.51
CA VAL A 12 4.84 -54.89 8.72
C VAL A 12 4.24 -54.08 7.57
N ALA A 13 3.19 -54.58 6.92
CA ALA A 13 2.48 -53.85 5.86
C ALA A 13 1.77 -52.58 6.39
N GLY A 14 1.20 -52.65 7.60
CA GLY A 14 0.61 -51.47 8.27
C GLY A 14 1.65 -50.40 8.65
N ALA A 15 2.85 -50.81 9.07
CA ALA A 15 3.93 -49.88 9.45
C ALA A 15 4.52 -49.12 8.24
N VAL A 16 4.64 -49.77 7.08
CA VAL A 16 5.14 -49.14 5.85
C VAL A 16 4.12 -48.13 5.27
N LEU A 17 2.82 -48.44 5.32
CA LEU A 17 1.76 -47.51 4.91
C LEU A 17 1.63 -46.31 5.87
N GLY A 18 1.82 -46.52 7.18
CA GLY A 18 1.84 -45.44 8.17
C GLY A 18 3.04 -44.48 8.04
N ALA A 19 4.23 -45.01 7.72
CA ALA A 19 5.44 -44.21 7.48
C ALA A 19 5.38 -43.45 6.14
N GLY A 20 4.79 -44.03 5.10
CA GLY A 20 4.62 -43.37 3.80
C GLY A 20 3.66 -42.16 3.84
N LEU A 21 2.56 -42.28 4.58
CA LEU A 21 1.58 -41.19 4.75
C LEU A 21 2.11 -40.01 5.56
N THR A 22 2.97 -40.24 6.56
CA THR A 22 3.60 -39.17 7.35
C THR A 22 4.62 -38.37 6.54
N VAL A 23 5.36 -39.02 5.65
CA VAL A 23 6.31 -38.33 4.74
C VAL A 23 5.57 -37.47 3.72
N VAL A 24 4.48 -37.96 3.12
CA VAL A 24 3.67 -37.19 2.16
C VAL A 24 2.96 -36.01 2.84
N GLY A 25 2.40 -36.23 4.03
CA GLY A 25 1.81 -35.16 4.85
C GLY A 25 2.82 -34.07 5.21
N GLY A 26 4.02 -34.47 5.63
CA GLY A 26 5.12 -33.55 5.94
C GLY A 26 5.56 -32.71 4.73
N VAL A 27 5.68 -33.29 3.53
CA VAL A 27 6.07 -32.57 2.32
C VAL A 27 4.99 -31.57 1.86
N VAL A 28 3.71 -31.92 1.96
CA VAL A 28 2.60 -31.00 1.66
C VAL A 28 2.55 -29.85 2.66
N GLN A 29 2.74 -30.14 3.95
CA GLN A 29 2.77 -29.14 5.01
C GLN A 29 3.98 -28.21 4.90
N TYR A 30 5.17 -28.74 4.58
CA TYR A 30 6.39 -27.94 4.38
C TYR A 30 6.29 -27.03 3.15
N ARG A 31 5.67 -27.51 2.06
CA ARG A 31 5.40 -26.70 0.86
C ARG A 31 4.33 -25.62 1.10
N GLY A 32 3.33 -25.90 1.93
CA GLY A 32 2.32 -24.92 2.36
C GLY A 32 2.93 -23.82 3.23
N GLN A 33 3.75 -24.20 4.21
CA GLN A 33 4.43 -23.26 5.11
C GLN A 33 5.34 -22.27 4.37
N GLY A 34 6.07 -22.72 3.35
CA GLY A 34 6.90 -21.82 2.54
C GLY A 34 6.10 -20.76 1.79
N LYS A 35 4.89 -21.09 1.31
CA LYS A 35 3.99 -20.13 0.64
C LYS A 35 3.37 -19.15 1.63
N MET A 36 2.92 -19.64 2.78
CA MET A 36 2.38 -18.79 3.86
C MET A 36 3.44 -17.82 4.39
N ALA A 37 4.67 -18.28 4.64
CA ALA A 37 5.77 -17.42 5.09
C ALA A 37 6.14 -16.36 4.04
N LYS A 38 6.03 -16.66 2.74
CA LYS A 38 6.24 -15.65 1.69
C LYS A 38 5.10 -14.62 1.67
N ALA A 39 3.85 -15.06 1.78
CA ALA A 39 2.69 -14.17 1.83
C ALA A 39 2.74 -13.25 3.06
N GLU A 40 3.04 -13.80 4.24
CA GLU A 40 3.21 -13.03 5.47
C GLU A 40 4.34 -12.00 5.36
N ARG A 41 5.50 -12.39 4.79
CA ARG A 41 6.59 -11.44 4.52
C ARG A 41 6.18 -10.34 3.54
N GLN A 42 5.35 -10.65 2.55
CA GLN A 42 4.84 -9.66 1.61
C GLN A 42 3.86 -8.70 2.27
N ASP A 43 2.93 -9.21 3.08
CA ASP A 43 1.98 -8.40 3.86
C ASP A 43 2.72 -7.44 4.80
N THR A 44 3.66 -7.96 5.60
CA THR A 44 4.46 -7.14 6.53
C THR A 44 5.23 -6.06 5.78
N ARG A 45 5.87 -6.38 4.65
CA ARG A 45 6.57 -5.38 3.83
C ARG A 45 5.61 -4.33 3.27
N GLY A 46 4.43 -4.74 2.83
CA GLY A 46 3.37 -3.87 2.34
C GLY A 46 2.90 -2.88 3.40
N LYS A 47 2.60 -3.39 4.60
CA LYS A 47 2.17 -2.57 5.75
C LYS A 47 3.25 -1.57 6.17
N THR A 48 4.51 -2.02 6.30
CA THR A 48 5.62 -1.11 6.62
C THR A 48 5.81 -0.03 5.55
N ALA A 49 5.68 -0.37 4.26
CA ALA A 49 5.77 0.61 3.18
C ALA A 49 4.60 1.61 3.23
N GLY A 50 3.37 1.13 3.48
CA GLY A 50 2.19 1.95 3.63
C GLY A 50 2.26 2.89 4.84
N GLU A 51 2.71 2.41 6.00
CA GLU A 51 2.91 3.22 7.21
C GLU A 51 3.94 4.33 6.98
N LYS A 52 5.05 4.00 6.32
CA LYS A 52 6.06 5.00 5.94
C LYS A 52 5.49 6.04 5.00
N ALA A 53 4.76 5.62 3.96
CA ALA A 53 4.10 6.51 3.02
C ALA A 53 3.09 7.44 3.72
N LEU A 54 2.31 6.89 4.66
CA LEU A 54 1.36 7.65 5.47
C LEU A 54 2.07 8.71 6.33
N ASN A 55 3.17 8.36 6.98
CA ASN A 55 3.96 9.29 7.79
C ASN A 55 4.57 10.42 6.93
N ASP A 56 5.08 10.10 5.74
CA ASP A 56 5.61 11.09 4.81
C ASP A 56 4.50 12.05 4.32
N LEU A 57 3.28 11.54 4.07
CA LEU A 57 2.13 12.39 3.73
C LEU A 57 1.69 13.29 4.90
N ILE A 58 1.65 12.77 6.12
CA ILE A 58 1.31 13.56 7.32
C ILE A 58 2.32 14.69 7.51
N THR A 59 3.61 14.37 7.39
CA THR A 59 4.69 15.37 7.45
C THR A 59 4.52 16.43 6.35
N THR A 60 4.16 16.01 5.13
CA THR A 60 3.89 16.92 4.02
C THR A 60 2.70 17.84 4.31
N ARG A 61 1.60 17.29 4.84
CA ARG A 61 0.40 18.04 5.23
C ARG A 61 0.75 19.13 6.26
N ASP A 62 1.54 18.77 7.26
CA ASP A 62 1.86 19.67 8.35
C ASP A 62 2.77 20.81 7.89
N LYS A 63 3.76 20.52 7.03
CA LYS A 63 4.58 21.54 6.34
C LYS A 63 3.75 22.47 5.44
N LEU A 64 2.78 21.91 4.71
CA LEU A 64 1.87 22.71 3.88
C LEU A 64 0.97 23.62 4.72
N LYS A 65 0.52 23.16 5.89
CA LYS A 65 -0.26 23.99 6.84
C LYS A 65 0.58 25.11 7.44
N GLU A 66 1.81 24.81 7.83
CA GLU A 66 2.76 25.79 8.35
C GLU A 66 3.03 26.88 7.30
N TYR A 67 3.34 26.48 6.07
CA TYR A 67 3.50 27.43 4.97
C TYR A 67 2.25 28.27 4.69
N LEU A 68 1.04 27.67 4.76
CA LEU A 68 -0.21 28.42 4.59
C LEU A 68 -0.46 29.43 5.71
N ALA A 69 0.06 29.18 6.91
CA ALA A 69 -0.03 30.08 8.05
C ALA A 69 1.01 31.22 7.97
N ASP A 70 2.21 30.92 7.49
CA ASP A 70 3.30 31.88 7.30
C ASP A 70 4.02 31.65 5.96
N PRO A 71 3.52 32.25 4.85
CA PRO A 71 4.10 32.07 3.51
C PRO A 71 5.50 32.68 3.34
N ASP A 72 5.86 33.63 4.20
CA ASP A 72 7.18 34.30 4.22
C ASP A 72 8.19 33.59 5.14
N GLY A 73 7.75 32.52 5.80
CA GLY A 73 8.56 31.64 6.64
C GLY A 73 9.55 30.77 5.86
N GLU A 74 9.71 29.50 6.23
CA GLU A 74 10.78 28.64 5.69
C GLU A 74 10.69 28.48 4.15
N PRO A 75 11.63 29.07 3.36
CA PRO A 75 11.54 29.09 1.90
C PRO A 75 11.60 27.68 1.26
N ASP A 76 12.19 26.73 1.98
CA ASP A 76 12.46 25.37 1.54
C ASP A 76 11.33 24.38 1.87
N ALA A 77 10.34 24.76 2.67
CA ALA A 77 9.21 23.88 3.05
C ALA A 77 8.51 23.29 1.82
N TRP A 78 8.42 24.08 0.75
CA TRP A 78 7.88 23.66 -0.54
C TRP A 78 8.69 22.53 -1.20
N ARG A 79 10.02 22.68 -1.27
CA ARG A 79 10.91 21.68 -1.87
C ARG A 79 10.84 20.38 -1.08
N GLN A 80 10.88 20.49 0.25
CA GLN A 80 10.80 19.35 1.16
C GLN A 80 9.45 18.61 1.02
N ALA A 81 8.34 19.31 0.82
CA ALA A 81 7.02 18.71 0.56
C ALA A 81 6.99 17.95 -0.77
N GLY A 82 7.62 18.49 -1.83
CA GLY A 82 7.77 17.79 -3.10
C GLY A 82 8.61 16.51 -2.98
N GLU A 83 9.76 16.58 -2.32
CA GLU A 83 10.64 15.43 -2.08
C GLU A 83 9.95 14.33 -1.25
N ALA A 84 9.17 14.72 -0.24
CA ALA A 84 8.39 13.78 0.55
C ALA A 84 7.35 13.04 -0.30
N LEU A 85 6.63 13.74 -1.20
CA LEU A 85 5.66 13.09 -2.07
C LEU A 85 6.27 12.11 -3.07
N VAL A 86 7.46 12.37 -3.60
CA VAL A 86 8.19 11.41 -4.45
C VAL A 86 8.52 10.13 -3.66
N LYS A 87 8.85 10.25 -2.37
CA LYS A 87 9.07 9.09 -1.48
C LYS A 87 7.77 8.32 -1.25
N VAL A 88 6.65 9.02 -1.07
CA VAL A 88 5.31 8.40 -0.94
C VAL A 88 4.97 7.62 -2.21
N GLU A 89 5.12 8.24 -3.39
CA GLU A 89 4.85 7.60 -4.68
C GLU A 89 5.68 6.31 -4.84
N THR A 90 6.97 6.39 -4.56
CA THR A 90 7.87 5.23 -4.60
C THR A 90 7.43 4.15 -3.61
N ALA A 91 7.05 4.52 -2.38
CA ALA A 91 6.61 3.57 -1.36
C ALA A 91 5.29 2.87 -1.75
N VAL A 92 4.33 3.60 -2.30
CA VAL A 92 3.04 3.06 -2.76
C VAL A 92 3.23 2.01 -3.85
N LEU A 93 4.18 2.20 -4.77
CA LEU A 93 4.51 1.22 -5.80
C LEU A 93 5.02 -0.13 -5.25
N THR A 94 5.56 -0.13 -4.03
CA THR A 94 6.08 -1.36 -3.39
C THR A 94 5.04 -2.16 -2.61
N ILE A 95 3.84 -1.59 -2.39
CA ILE A 95 2.78 -2.25 -1.62
C ILE A 95 2.16 -3.36 -2.50
N PRO A 96 2.20 -4.65 -2.12
CA PRO A 96 1.61 -5.73 -2.90
C PRO A 96 0.08 -5.62 -2.99
N ASP A 97 -0.51 -6.19 -4.04
CA ASP A 97 -1.97 -6.35 -4.22
C ASP A 97 -2.80 -5.07 -4.02
N SER A 98 -2.21 -3.91 -4.36
CA SER A 98 -2.77 -2.58 -4.08
C SER A 98 -3.19 -1.83 -5.35
N GLU A 99 -3.61 -2.53 -6.40
CA GLU A 99 -3.88 -1.92 -7.71
C GLU A 99 -4.87 -0.75 -7.65
N VAL A 100 -6.00 -0.92 -6.94
CA VAL A 100 -7.00 0.13 -6.78
C VAL A 100 -6.43 1.33 -6.02
N LEU A 101 -5.65 1.09 -4.96
CA LEU A 101 -4.97 2.14 -4.21
C LEU A 101 -3.98 2.88 -5.11
N ARG A 102 -3.15 2.16 -5.89
CA ARG A 102 -2.14 2.75 -6.78
C ARG A 102 -2.78 3.66 -7.82
N VAL A 103 -3.86 3.22 -8.48
CA VAL A 103 -4.58 4.05 -9.46
C VAL A 103 -5.12 5.33 -8.82
N ARG A 104 -5.69 5.22 -7.61
CA ARG A 104 -6.22 6.39 -6.88
C ARG A 104 -5.12 7.34 -6.42
N MET A 105 -3.98 6.81 -5.96
CA MET A 105 -2.82 7.61 -5.55
C MET A 105 -2.13 8.27 -6.74
N ASP A 106 -2.02 7.59 -7.88
CA ASP A 106 -1.46 8.14 -9.12
C ASP A 106 -2.26 9.35 -9.61
N GLU A 107 -3.58 9.29 -9.54
CA GLU A 107 -4.43 10.45 -9.84
C GLU A 107 -4.11 11.65 -8.93
N ILE A 108 -3.90 11.40 -7.64
CA ILE A 108 -3.52 12.45 -6.67
C ILE A 108 -2.14 13.02 -6.99
N PHE A 109 -1.14 12.19 -7.29
CA PHE A 109 0.21 12.64 -7.66
C PHE A 109 0.20 13.45 -8.95
N LEU A 110 -0.56 13.00 -9.94
CA LEU A 110 -0.74 13.73 -11.19
C LEU A 110 -1.35 15.11 -10.94
N LEU A 111 -2.43 15.20 -10.14
CA LEU A 111 -3.07 16.48 -9.81
C LEU A 111 -2.19 17.37 -8.94
N TYR A 112 -1.38 16.79 -8.05
CA TYR A 112 -0.39 17.51 -7.27
C TYR A 112 0.65 18.17 -8.18
N ASN A 113 1.09 17.47 -9.24
CA ASN A 113 2.13 17.92 -10.17
C ASN A 113 1.61 18.83 -11.29
N LEU A 114 0.36 18.70 -11.73
CA LEU A 114 -0.19 19.40 -12.90
C LEU A 114 -0.11 20.94 -12.80
N HIS A 115 -0.22 21.49 -11.59
CA HIS A 115 -0.14 22.93 -11.36
C HIS A 115 1.29 23.48 -11.23
N TRP A 116 2.32 22.62 -11.21
CA TRP A 116 3.72 23.06 -11.28
C TRP A 116 4.05 23.76 -12.60
N TRP A 117 3.43 23.33 -13.70
CA TRP A 117 3.77 23.75 -15.06
C TRP A 117 3.24 25.11 -15.52
N ARG A 118 2.32 25.76 -14.79
CA ARG A 118 1.64 26.98 -15.27
C ARG A 118 2.28 28.31 -14.87
N GLY A 119 3.50 28.34 -14.33
CA GLY A 119 4.32 29.55 -14.21
C GLY A 119 3.81 30.66 -13.27
N VAL A 120 2.62 30.55 -12.67
CA VAL A 120 2.09 31.54 -11.71
C VAL A 120 2.46 31.13 -10.29
N ALA A 121 3.43 31.82 -9.72
CA ALA A 121 3.96 31.57 -8.38
C ALA A 121 3.00 32.11 -7.29
N ARG A 122 2.93 31.39 -6.15
CA ARG A 122 2.54 31.87 -4.81
C ARG A 122 1.07 32.24 -4.49
N THR A 123 0.06 31.73 -5.20
CA THR A 123 -1.33 31.92 -4.72
C THR A 123 -1.69 30.93 -3.61
N GLN A 124 -2.26 31.43 -2.50
CA GLN A 124 -2.78 30.64 -1.37
C GLN A 124 -3.69 29.48 -1.83
N ALA A 125 -4.50 29.72 -2.87
CA ALA A 125 -5.37 28.71 -3.49
C ALA A 125 -4.61 27.47 -4.01
N ARG A 126 -3.37 27.62 -4.51
CA ARG A 126 -2.55 26.50 -4.99
C ARG A 126 -2.06 25.62 -3.85
N TYR A 127 -1.70 26.23 -2.72
CA TYR A 127 -1.25 25.50 -1.54
C TYR A 127 -2.42 24.79 -0.86
N GLN A 128 -3.59 25.42 -0.83
CA GLN A 128 -4.82 24.79 -0.37
C GLN A 128 -5.14 23.53 -1.20
N TRP A 129 -5.08 23.61 -2.53
CA TRP A 129 -5.28 22.46 -3.40
C TRP A 129 -4.33 21.29 -3.09
N LYS A 130 -3.04 21.60 -2.89
CA LYS A 130 -2.03 20.59 -2.56
C LYS A 130 -2.28 19.96 -1.20
N LEU A 131 -2.67 20.77 -0.23
CA LEU A 131 -3.07 20.29 1.08
C LEU A 131 -4.26 19.34 0.98
N ASP A 132 -5.25 19.66 0.13
CA ASP A 132 -6.42 18.81 -0.07
C ASP A 132 -6.08 17.51 -0.82
N ALA A 133 -5.16 17.56 -1.79
CA ALA A 133 -4.60 16.37 -2.44
C ALA A 133 -3.87 15.45 -1.44
N VAL A 134 -3.04 16.02 -0.56
CA VAL A 134 -2.33 15.24 0.48
C VAL A 134 -3.32 14.63 1.48
N LYS A 135 -4.36 15.36 1.90
CA LYS A 135 -5.41 14.82 2.79
C LYS A 135 -6.14 13.64 2.16
N GLU A 136 -6.46 13.73 0.86
CA GLU A 136 -7.08 12.61 0.14
C GLU A 136 -6.16 11.38 0.16
N GLY A 137 -4.86 11.56 -0.10
CA GLY A 137 -3.88 10.48 -0.04
C GLY A 137 -3.77 9.85 1.35
N ILE A 138 -3.83 10.67 2.42
CA ILE A 138 -3.87 10.21 3.81
C ILE A 138 -5.10 9.34 4.05
N HIS A 139 -6.29 9.77 3.61
CA HIS A 139 -7.51 9.00 3.80
C HIS A 139 -7.46 7.65 3.07
N LEU A 140 -6.93 7.62 1.84
CA LEU A 140 -6.78 6.39 1.08
C LEU A 140 -5.80 5.41 1.73
N LEU A 141 -4.61 5.87 2.10
CA LEU A 141 -3.60 5.02 2.74
C LEU A 141 -4.03 4.56 4.13
N ALA A 142 -4.68 5.42 4.91
CA ALA A 142 -5.21 5.04 6.22
C ALA A 142 -6.32 3.99 6.10
N ALA A 143 -7.21 4.11 5.11
CA ALA A 143 -8.24 3.09 4.85
C ALA A 143 -7.62 1.76 4.42
N TYR A 144 -6.65 1.80 3.51
CA TYR A 144 -5.90 0.63 3.07
C TYR A 144 -5.19 -0.08 4.25
N LEU A 145 -4.49 0.66 5.11
CA LEU A 145 -3.77 0.09 6.25
C LEU A 145 -4.68 -0.49 7.34
N ARG A 146 -5.95 -0.09 7.38
CA ARG A 146 -6.97 -0.67 8.27
C ARG A 146 -7.62 -1.92 7.67
N ASP A 147 -7.20 -2.34 6.48
CA ASP A 147 -7.84 -3.41 5.71
C ASP A 147 -9.35 -3.14 5.49
N ASP A 148 -9.72 -1.86 5.29
CA ASP A 148 -11.12 -1.49 5.00
C ASP A 148 -11.57 -2.18 3.71
N PRO A 149 -12.81 -2.73 3.65
CA PRO A 149 -13.29 -3.48 2.49
C PRO A 149 -13.42 -2.62 1.23
N GLU A 150 -13.60 -1.31 1.41
CA GLU A 150 -13.72 -0.35 0.33
C GLU A 150 -12.87 0.89 0.64
N LEU A 151 -12.19 1.41 -0.38
CA LEU A 151 -11.50 2.69 -0.26
C LEU A 151 -12.51 3.85 -0.26
N PRO A 152 -12.23 4.93 0.49
CA PRO A 152 -13.09 6.12 0.52
C PRO A 152 -13.46 6.63 -0.87
N ALA A 153 -14.72 7.03 -1.01
CA ALA A 153 -15.19 7.71 -2.21
C ALA A 153 -14.34 8.97 -2.47
N PRO A 154 -14.04 9.29 -3.74
CA PRO A 154 -13.31 10.51 -4.08
C PRO A 154 -14.04 11.74 -3.51
N SER A 155 -13.28 12.66 -2.92
CA SER A 155 -13.84 13.95 -2.51
C SER A 155 -14.36 14.76 -3.71
N SER A 156 -15.32 15.64 -3.45
CA SER A 156 -15.99 16.43 -4.50
C SER A 156 -15.01 17.27 -5.34
N TRP A 157 -13.98 17.84 -4.72
CA TRP A 157 -12.96 18.61 -5.44
C TRP A 157 -12.17 17.74 -6.42
N LEU A 158 -11.89 16.48 -6.07
CA LEU A 158 -11.18 15.54 -6.92
C LEU A 158 -12.04 15.14 -8.13
N VAL A 159 -13.34 14.91 -7.89
CA VAL A 159 -14.33 14.67 -8.96
C VAL A 159 -14.42 15.87 -9.91
N ASP A 160 -14.50 17.09 -9.36
CA ASP A 160 -14.51 18.32 -10.15
C ASP A 160 -13.21 18.53 -10.93
N ALA A 161 -12.05 18.22 -10.32
CA ALA A 161 -10.74 18.29 -10.97
C ALA A 161 -10.67 17.36 -12.18
N ARG A 162 -11.17 16.13 -12.03
CA ARG A 162 -11.27 15.14 -13.10
C ARG A 162 -12.16 15.64 -14.23
N ARG A 163 -13.36 16.15 -13.90
CA ARG A 163 -14.30 16.72 -14.90
C ARG A 163 -13.63 17.81 -15.74
N ARG A 164 -12.99 18.79 -15.09
CA ARG A 164 -12.31 19.90 -15.78
C ARG A 164 -11.14 19.46 -16.65
N ARG A 165 -10.50 18.32 -16.35
CA ARG A 165 -9.43 17.75 -17.16
C ARG A 165 -9.97 17.16 -18.45
N THR A 166 -11.05 16.38 -18.36
CA THR A 166 -11.69 15.74 -19.52
C THR A 166 -12.31 16.75 -20.48
N GLU A 167 -12.87 17.86 -19.97
CA GLU A 167 -13.43 18.93 -20.80
C GLU A 167 -12.39 19.71 -21.64
N ARG A 168 -11.09 19.50 -21.39
CA ARG A 168 -9.99 20.23 -22.04
C ARG A 168 -9.18 19.39 -23.04
N THR A 169 -9.45 18.09 -23.11
CA THR A 169 -8.86 17.14 -24.07
C THR A 169 -9.81 16.91 -25.22
#